data_AF-A0A415G8E0-F1
#
_entry.id   AF-A0A415G8E0-F1
#
_cell.length_a   1.000
_cell.length_b   1.000
_cell.length_c   1.000
_cell.angle_alpha   90.00
_cell.angle_beta   90.00
_cell.angle_gamma   90.00
#
_symmetry.space_group_name_H-M   'P 1'
#
loop_
_entity.id
_entity.type
_entity.pdbx_description
1 polymer ?
#
loop_
_entity_poly.entity_id
_entity_poly.type
_entity_poly.pdbx_seq_one_letter_code
_entity_poly.pdbx_strand_id
1 'polypeptide(L)' 'MKQLSIEDINLDMIPIKVLQDVDKRISDWRSMGGKDSDPYIQQQLRYLKRVELMANNAADTITYF' A
#
# COMPACT_ATOMS: atom_id res chain seq x y z
N MET A 1 -15.01 -7.60 7.07
CA MET A 1 -14.07 -7.07 6.06
C MET A 1 -12.84 -7.97 6.03
N LYS A 2 -12.34 -8.34 4.86
CA LYS A 2 -11.14 -9.19 4.71
C LYS A 2 -9.89 -8.38 5.13
N GLN A 3 -9.04 -8.94 5.99
CA GLN A 3 -7.73 -8.36 6.27
C GLN A 3 -6.83 -8.58 5.06
N LEU A 4 -6.10 -7.54 4.67
CA LEU A 4 -5.15 -7.57 3.57
C LEU A 4 -3.76 -7.93 4.13
N SER A 5 -3.06 -8.88 3.51
CA SER A 5 -1.64 -9.13 3.78
C SER A 5 -0.79 -8.23 2.88
N ILE A 6 0.44 -7.94 3.31
CA ILE A 6 1.43 -7.27 2.44
C ILE A 6 1.76 -8.14 1.21
N GLU A 7 1.68 -9.46 1.36
CA GLU A 7 1.94 -10.45 0.30
C GLU A 7 0.89 -10.40 -0.81
N ASP A 8 -0.31 -9.86 -0.52
CA ASP A 8 -1.39 -9.67 -1.50
C ASP A 8 -1.17 -8.44 -2.39
N ILE A 9 -0.08 -7.68 -2.19
CA ILE A 9 0.20 -6.40 -2.84
C ILE A 9 1.47 -6.52 -3.67
N ASN A 10 1.37 -6.29 -4.98
CA ASN A 10 2.55 -6.22 -5.84
C ASN A 10 3.27 -4.88 -5.64
N LEU A 11 4.31 -4.87 -4.81
CA LEU A 11 5.06 -3.66 -4.46
C LEU A 11 5.87 -3.10 -5.63
N ASP A 12 6.22 -3.92 -6.63
CA ASP A 12 6.99 -3.48 -7.81
C ASP A 12 6.20 -2.51 -8.70
N MET A 13 4.86 -2.56 -8.60
CA MET A 13 3.96 -1.63 -9.31
C MET A 13 3.75 -0.32 -8.57
N ILE A 14 4.25 -0.19 -7.35
CA ILE A 14 4.04 0.97 -6.50
C ILE A 14 5.29 1.88 -6.56
N PRO A 15 5.14 3.18 -6.84
CA PRO A 15 6.27 4.10 -6.81
C PRO A 15 6.99 4.09 -5.46
N ILE A 16 8.32 4.05 -5.48
CA ILE A 16 9.15 3.94 -4.25
C ILE A 16 8.84 5.02 -3.20
N LYS A 17 8.48 6.24 -3.63
CA LYS A 17 8.10 7.33 -2.73
C LYS A 17 6.85 6.99 -1.91
N VAL A 18 5.89 6.27 -2.50
CA VAL A 18 4.67 5.83 -1.82
C VAL A 18 4.98 4.74 -0.80
N LEU A 19 5.86 3.79 -1.16
CA LEU A 19 6.33 2.75 -0.24
C LEU A 19 7.03 3.36 0.98
N GLN A 20 7.95 4.31 0.76
CA GLN A 20 8.67 5.01 1.82
C GLN A 20 7.75 5.83 2.73
N ASP A 21 6.74 6.50 2.18
CA ASP A 21 5.75 7.27 2.95
C ASP A 21 4.92 6.35 3.85
N VAL A 22 4.45 5.20 3.32
CA VAL A 22 3.68 4.23 4.12
C VAL A 22 4.55 3.56 5.20
N ASP A 23 5.78 3.17 4.86
CA ASP A 23 6.72 2.59 5.83
C ASP A 23 7.02 3.55 6.98
N LYS A 24 7.23 4.84 6.67
CA LYS A 24 7.39 5.88 7.68
C LYS A 24 6.16 6.03 8.56
N ARG A 25 4.96 6.09 7.99
CA ARG A 25 3.71 6.20 8.75
C ARG A 25 3.48 5.04 9.70
N ILE A 26 3.77 3.81 9.26
CA ILE A 26 3.66 2.61 10.11
C ILE A 26 4.71 2.67 11.24
N SER A 27 5.92 3.09 10.93
CA SER A 27 7.00 3.25 11.91
C SER A 27 6.66 4.31 12.96
N ASP A 28 6.16 5.47 12.53
CA ASP A 28 5.70 6.55 13.39
C ASP A 28 4.54 6.06 14.27
N TRP A 29 3.56 5.35 13.71
CA TRP A 29 2.45 4.76 14.47
C TRP A 29 2.92 3.82 15.57
N ARG A 30 3.85 2.91 15.24
CA ARG A 30 4.47 1.99 16.22
C ARG A 30 5.21 2.74 17.31
N SER A 31 5.94 3.81 16.96
CA SER A 31 6.67 4.64 17.94
C SER A 31 5.74 5.32 18.95
N MET A 32 4.49 5.59 18.55
CA MET A 32 3.45 6.17 19.41
C MET A 32 2.70 5.11 20.25
N GLY A 33 3.13 3.84 20.20
CA GLY A 33 2.50 2.72 20.91
C GLY A 33 1.39 2.01 20.12
N GLY A 34 1.26 2.32 18.84
CA GLY A 34 0.35 1.63 17.93
C GLY A 34 0.77 0.18 17.63
N LYS A 35 -0.21 -0.67 17.31
CA LYS A 35 -0.02 -2.09 17.05
C LYS A 35 -0.29 -2.45 15.60
N ASP A 36 0.34 -3.53 15.15
CA ASP A 36 0.14 -4.07 13.79
C ASP A 36 -1.31 -4.54 13.54
N SER A 37 -2.02 -4.90 14.61
CA SER A 37 -3.44 -5.26 14.58
C SER A 37 -4.39 -4.07 14.43
N ASP A 38 -3.89 -2.84 14.55
CA ASP A 38 -4.75 -1.66 14.55
C ASP A 38 -5.41 -1.45 13.19
N PRO A 39 -6.66 -0.97 13.16
CA PRO A 39 -7.36 -0.67 11.90
C PRO A 39 -6.59 0.27 10.97
N TYR A 40 -5.73 1.13 11.54
CA TYR A 40 -4.87 2.05 10.81
C TYR A 40 -3.89 1.32 9.87
N ILE A 41 -3.29 0.22 10.31
CA ILE A 41 -2.35 -0.56 9.51
C ILE A 41 -3.06 -1.15 8.29
N GLN A 42 -4.26 -1.70 8.51
CA GLN A 42 -5.10 -2.19 7.43
C GLN A 42 -5.53 -1.06 6.47
N GLN A 43 -5.65 0.18 6.93
CA GLN A 43 -5.88 1.34 6.06
C GLN A 43 -4.66 1.64 5.18
N GLN A 44 -3.44 1.57 5.72
CA GLN A 44 -2.22 1.76 4.95
C GLN A 44 -2.06 0.68 3.86
N LEU A 45 -2.34 -0.59 4.19
CA LEU A 45 -2.29 -1.68 3.21
C LEU A 45 -3.33 -1.53 2.10
N ARG A 46 -4.56 -1.12 2.44
CA ARG A 46 -5.60 -0.81 1.43
C ARG A 46 -5.21 0.34 0.50
N TYR A 47 -4.51 1.34 1.04
CA TYR A 47 -4.00 2.44 0.23
C TYR A 47 -2.96 1.94 -0.79
N LEU A 48 -1.99 1.13 -0.36
CA LEU A 48 -1.01 0.50 -1.27
C LEU A 48 -1.69 -0.32 -2.37
N LYS A 49 -2.68 -1.17 -2.02
CA LYS A 49 -3.44 -1.96 -3.01
C LYS A 49 -4.15 -1.08 -4.05
N ARG A 50 -4.70 0.07 -3.62
CA ARG A 50 -5.35 1.00 -4.56
C ARG A 50 -4.34 1.63 -5.52
N VAL A 51 -3.15 1.99 -5.03
CA VAL A 51 -2.08 2.55 -5.87
C VAL A 51 -1.58 1.52 -6.88
N GLU A 52 -1.35 0.28 -6.45
CA GLU A 52 -1.01 -0.85 -7.34
C GLU A 52 -2.05 -1.00 -8.47
N LEU A 53 -3.34 -1.05 -8.13
CA LEU A 53 -4.41 -1.19 -9.12
C LEU A 53 -4.45 -0.02 -10.11
N MET A 54 -4.20 1.20 -9.64
CA MET A 54 -4.12 2.38 -10.51
C MET A 54 -2.92 2.32 -11.47
N ALA A 55 -1.77 1.85 -10.98
CA ALA A 55 -0.58 1.68 -11.80
C ALA A 55 -0.77 0.59 -12.87
N ASN A 56 -1.40 -0.53 -12.50
CA ASN A 56 -1.70 -1.61 -13.44
C ASN A 56 -2.68 -1.15 -14.55
N ASN A 57 -3.76 -0.48 -14.19
CA ASN A 57 -4.73 0.02 -15.17
C ASN A 57 -4.11 1.07 -16.11
N ALA A 58 -3.17 1.88 -15.63
CA ALA A 58 -2.45 2.83 -16.47
C ALA A 58 -1.53 2.11 -17.47
N ALA A 59 -0.85 1.03 -17.06
CA ALA A 59 -0.06 0.20 -17.95
C ALA A 59 -0.92 -0.45 -19.06
N ASP A 60 -2.14 -0.90 -18.72
CA ASP A 60 -3.07 -1.49 -19.68
C ASP A 60 -3.54 -0.48 -20.74
N THR A 61 -3.72 0.79 -20.39
CA THR A 61 -4.14 1.83 -21.34
C THR A 61 -3.07 2.30 -22.32
N ILE A 62 -1.78 2.09 -22.04
CA ILE A 62 -0.67 2.55 -22.90
C ILE A 62 -0.36 1.52 -24.00
N THR A 63 -0.81 0.27 -23.87
CA THR A 63 -0.55 -0.81 -24.84
C THR A 63 -1.40 -0.71 -26.12
N TYR A 64 -2.33 0.25 -26.21
CA TYR A 64 -3.27 0.38 -27.34
C TYR A 64 -3.00 1.59 -28.27
N PHE A 65 -1.75 2.04 -28.41
CA PHE A 65 -1.36 3.08 -29.38
C PHE A 65 -0.27 2.61 -30.34
#